data_AF-A0A0M3JB56-F1
#
_entry.id   AF-A0A0M3JB56-F1
#
_cell.length_a   1.000
_cell.length_b   1.000
_cell.length_c   1.000
_cell.angle_alpha   90.00
_cell.angle_beta   90.00
_cell.angle_gamma   90.00
#
_symmetry.space_group_name_H-M   'P 1'
#
loop_
_entity.id
_entity.type
_entity.pdbx_description
1 polymer ?
#
loop_
_entity_poly.entity_id
_entity_poly.type
_entity_poly.pdbx_seq_one_letter_code
_entity_poly.pdbx_strand_id
1 'polypeptide(L)'
;MASKIRNYYKRKAGKEADPEYEFGETAFTHTLPFLGSLTPGQGLQSLENNLYRAPIYKHEPNRTDYLLIRTKQGFFIRRCPTLFLVGQECPLYEVPSPNSKRATVFVRDFLLAYIYRLFWASDQTPRRLKMEDIKAAFPHYAESSVRKRLKQCSDFKRLGQGPDQNYWVGGLLLDYFDD
;
A
#
# COMPACT_ATOMS: atom_id res chain seq x y z
N MET A 1 -4.28 -0.37 2.18
CA MET A 1 -4.57 0.49 1.01
C MET A 1 -6.08 0.66 0.90
N ALA A 2 -6.56 1.77 0.35
CA ALA A 2 -7.99 2.04 0.17
C ALA A 2 -8.25 2.64 -1.21
N SER A 3 -9.48 2.52 -1.70
CA SER A 3 -9.95 3.12 -2.95
C SER A 3 -11.39 3.59 -2.77
N LYS A 4 -11.79 4.58 -3.54
CA LYS A 4 -13.14 5.16 -3.52
C LYS A 4 -13.84 4.90 -4.84
N ILE A 5 -15.14 4.70 -4.80
CA ILE A 5 -15.97 4.67 -6.00
C ILE A 5 -16.53 6.08 -6.22
N ARG A 6 -16.28 6.64 -7.40
CA ARG A 6 -16.81 7.94 -7.84
C ARG A 6 -17.80 7.73 -8.96
N ASN A 7 -18.97 8.35 -8.87
CA ASN A 7 -20.02 8.28 -9.88
C ASN A 7 -20.03 9.59 -10.66
N TYR A 8 -19.40 9.58 -11.83
CA TYR A 8 -19.43 10.72 -12.74
C TYR A 8 -20.73 10.75 -13.49
N TYR A 9 -21.41 11.91 -13.52
CA TYR A 9 -22.63 12.08 -14.30
C TYR A 9 -22.61 13.41 -15.05
N LYS A 10 -22.88 13.35 -16.36
CA LYS A 10 -23.05 14.56 -17.17
C LYS A 10 -24.53 14.84 -17.35
N ARG A 11 -25.02 15.92 -16.73
CA ARG A 11 -26.44 16.30 -16.79
C ARG A 11 -26.88 16.64 -18.22
N LYS A 12 -28.12 16.30 -18.58
CA LYS A 12 -28.81 16.83 -19.78
C LYS A 12 -29.24 18.29 -19.54
N ALA A 13 -29.51 19.02 -20.63
CA ALA A 13 -30.15 20.32 -20.54
C ALA A 13 -31.61 20.15 -20.08
N GLY A 14 -31.93 20.59 -18.86
CA GLY A 14 -33.26 20.47 -18.25
C GLY A 14 -33.23 20.14 -16.75
N LYS A 15 -34.41 19.91 -16.16
CA LYS A 15 -34.57 19.40 -14.79
C LYS A 15 -34.74 17.88 -14.84
N GLU A 16 -33.63 17.14 -14.78
CA GLU A 16 -33.62 15.68 -14.62
C GLU A 16 -33.15 15.35 -13.20
N ALA A 17 -33.72 14.30 -12.60
CA ALA A 17 -33.25 13.79 -11.31
C ALA A 17 -31.85 13.18 -11.47
N ASP A 18 -31.00 13.34 -10.46
CA ASP A 18 -29.67 12.73 -10.47
C ASP A 18 -29.79 11.20 -10.38
N PRO A 19 -28.97 10.43 -11.11
CA PRO A 19 -29.00 8.98 -11.06
C PRO A 19 -28.59 8.47 -9.67
N GLU A 20 -29.34 7.51 -9.16
CA GLU A 20 -29.04 6.83 -7.91
C GLU A 20 -28.16 5.59 -8.18
N TYR A 21 -27.03 5.51 -7.49
CA TYR A 21 -26.12 4.38 -7.55
C TYR A 21 -26.05 3.72 -6.17
N GLU A 22 -26.09 2.38 -6.13
CA GLU A 22 -25.95 1.61 -4.89
C GLU A 22 -24.58 1.84 -4.21
N PHE A 23 -23.55 2.11 -4.99
CA PHE A 23 -22.18 2.29 -4.51
C PHE A 23 -21.58 3.61 -4.98
N GLY A 24 -20.71 4.18 -4.13
CA GLY A 24 -19.89 5.33 -4.48
C GLY A 24 -20.53 6.68 -4.21
N GLU A 25 -19.72 7.72 -4.37
CA GLU A 25 -20.11 9.11 -4.18
C GLU A 25 -20.30 9.79 -5.53
N THR A 26 -21.42 10.49 -5.72
CA THR A 26 -21.66 11.30 -6.92
C THR A 26 -20.65 12.44 -7.02
N ALA A 27 -19.98 12.52 -8.17
CA ALA A 27 -19.00 13.55 -8.48
C ALA A 27 -19.47 14.34 -9.71
N PHE A 28 -19.84 15.60 -9.48
CA PHE A 28 -20.12 16.54 -10.56
C PHE A 28 -18.80 17.15 -11.02
N THR A 29 -18.39 16.84 -12.24
CA THR A 29 -17.20 17.45 -12.86
C THR A 29 -17.56 17.95 -14.25
N HIS A 30 -17.03 19.14 -14.59
CA HIS A 30 -17.15 19.69 -15.94
C HIS A 30 -16.23 18.94 -16.93
N THR A 31 -15.12 18.38 -16.43
CA THR A 31 -14.13 17.63 -17.20
C THR A 31 -13.92 16.24 -16.62
N LEU A 32 -14.02 15.23 -17.47
CA LEU A 32 -13.86 13.84 -17.05
C LEU A 32 -12.38 13.49 -16.89
N PRO A 33 -12.02 12.74 -15.85
CA PRO A 33 -10.64 12.37 -15.56
C PRO A 33 -10.15 11.17 -16.39
N PHE A 34 -10.64 11.03 -17.62
CA PHE A 34 -10.38 9.94 -18.55
C PHE A 34 -10.08 10.48 -19.94
N LEU A 35 -9.54 9.62 -20.82
CA LEU A 35 -9.27 9.98 -22.22
C LEU A 35 -10.55 10.23 -23.02
N GLY A 36 -11.67 9.65 -22.61
CA GLY A 36 -12.98 9.82 -23.24
C GLY A 36 -13.83 10.93 -22.61
N SER A 37 -14.90 11.31 -23.31
CA SER A 37 -15.92 12.23 -22.80
C SER A 37 -17.27 11.52 -22.66
N LEU A 38 -18.08 11.93 -21.67
CA LEU A 38 -19.46 11.48 -21.53
C LEU A 38 -20.36 12.35 -22.41
N THR A 39 -21.39 11.73 -22.98
CA THR A 39 -22.51 12.46 -23.57
C THR A 39 -23.46 12.93 -22.47
N PRO A 40 -24.25 14.00 -22.68
CA PRO A 40 -25.29 14.39 -21.73
C PRO A 40 -26.25 13.20 -21.45
N GLY A 41 -26.54 12.97 -20.18
CA GLY A 41 -27.34 11.83 -19.71
C GLY A 41 -26.56 10.56 -19.41
N GLN A 42 -25.26 10.50 -19.72
CA GLN A 42 -24.43 9.34 -19.38
C GLN A 42 -23.79 9.51 -18.01
N GLY A 43 -23.70 8.39 -17.30
CA GLY A 43 -22.92 8.26 -16.08
C GLY A 43 -21.88 7.16 -16.19
N LEU A 44 -20.80 7.31 -15.43
CA LEU A 44 -19.67 6.39 -15.39
C LEU A 44 -19.20 6.25 -13.94
N GLN A 45 -19.18 5.03 -13.43
CA GLN A 45 -18.54 4.74 -12.15
C GLN A 45 -17.03 4.55 -12.37
N SER A 46 -16.23 5.03 -11.43
CA SER A 46 -14.77 4.99 -11.44
C SER A 46 -14.25 4.49 -10.10
N LEU A 47 -13.26 3.61 -10.11
CA LEU A 47 -12.46 3.27 -8.94
C LEU A 47 -11.26 4.21 -8.87
N GLU A 48 -11.07 4.88 -7.74
CA GLU A 48 -10.06 5.91 -7.58
C GLU A 48 -9.22 5.75 -6.32
N ASN A 49 -7.92 5.93 -6.47
CA ASN A 49 -6.97 6.02 -5.39
C ASN A 49 -5.76 6.87 -5.81
N ASN A 50 -4.72 6.94 -4.98
CA ASN A 50 -3.53 7.73 -5.29
C ASN A 50 -2.60 7.10 -6.34
N LEU A 51 -2.89 5.88 -6.80
CA LEU A 51 -2.08 5.15 -7.78
C LEU A 51 -2.69 5.23 -9.18
N TYR A 52 -4.01 5.09 -9.31
CA TYR A 52 -4.71 5.09 -10.60
C TYR A 52 -6.19 5.49 -10.47
N ARG A 53 -6.81 5.74 -11.63
CA ARG A 53 -8.27 5.73 -11.82
C ARG A 53 -8.63 4.69 -12.87
N ALA A 54 -9.75 4.00 -12.72
CA ALA A 54 -10.22 3.05 -13.73
C ALA A 54 -11.75 3.05 -13.79
N PRO A 55 -12.37 3.03 -14.99
CA PRO A 55 -13.81 2.88 -15.09
C PRO A 55 -14.23 1.51 -14.57
N ILE A 56 -15.35 1.43 -13.87
CA ILE A 56 -15.88 0.18 -13.34
C ILE A 56 -17.33 -0.04 -13.78
N TYR A 57 -17.68 -1.30 -14.03
CA TYR A 57 -19.00 -1.71 -14.49
C TYR A 57 -19.54 -2.79 -13.55
N LYS A 58 -20.68 -2.54 -12.91
CA LYS A 58 -21.31 -3.49 -12.00
C LYS A 58 -21.89 -4.67 -12.78
N HIS A 59 -21.65 -5.88 -12.29
CA HIS A 59 -22.23 -7.13 -12.81
C HIS A 59 -22.89 -7.93 -11.68
N GLU A 60 -23.87 -8.75 -12.05
CA GLU A 60 -24.47 -9.71 -11.13
C GLU A 60 -23.62 -11.00 -11.09
N PRO A 61 -23.25 -11.50 -9.89
CA PRO A 61 -22.58 -12.78 -9.78
C PRO A 61 -23.52 -13.93 -10.14
N ASN A 62 -22.98 -15.03 -10.70
CA ASN A 62 -23.80 -16.21 -10.96
C ASN A 62 -24.31 -16.81 -9.64
N ARG A 63 -25.51 -17.39 -9.67
CA ARG A 63 -26.11 -18.04 -8.50
C ARG A 63 -25.32 -19.26 -8.01
N THR A 64 -24.50 -19.83 -8.88
CA THR A 64 -23.61 -20.97 -8.60
C THR A 64 -22.32 -20.55 -7.90
N ASP A 65 -22.00 -19.26 -7.86
CA ASP A 65 -20.69 -18.78 -7.43
C ASP A 65 -20.70 -18.36 -5.96
N TYR A 66 -19.71 -18.85 -5.21
CA TYR A 66 -19.53 -18.56 -3.80
C TYR A 66 -18.09 -18.12 -3.52
N LEU A 67 -17.93 -17.28 -2.50
CA LEU A 67 -16.62 -16.87 -2.01
C LEU A 67 -16.21 -17.79 -0.86
N LEU A 68 -15.17 -18.60 -1.09
CA LEU A 68 -14.53 -19.42 -0.07
C LEU A 68 -13.37 -18.65 0.56
N ILE A 69 -13.42 -18.46 1.88
CA ILE A 69 -12.41 -17.77 2.67
C ILE A 69 -11.67 -18.82 3.50
N ARG A 70 -10.35 -18.94 3.28
CA ARG A 70 -9.48 -19.83 4.05
C ARG A 70 -8.69 -19.01 5.07
N THR A 71 -8.78 -19.37 6.34
CA THR A 71 -7.93 -18.85 7.42
C THR A 71 -7.15 -19.97 8.07
N LYS A 72 -6.28 -19.65 9.04
CA LYS A 72 -5.60 -20.68 9.86
C LYS A 72 -6.59 -21.49 10.71
N GLN A 73 -7.74 -20.90 11.02
CA GLN A 73 -8.79 -21.50 11.87
C GLN A 73 -9.75 -22.40 11.08
N GLY A 74 -9.79 -22.29 9.75
CA GLY A 74 -10.63 -23.15 8.93
C GLY A 74 -11.12 -22.49 7.64
N PHE A 75 -12.22 -23.02 7.12
CA PHE A 75 -12.86 -22.57 5.88
C PHE A 75 -14.21 -21.92 6.18
N PHE A 76 -14.49 -20.79 5.55
CA PHE A 76 -15.75 -20.07 5.63
C PHE A 76 -16.29 -19.86 4.22
N ILE A 77 -17.60 -19.99 4.03
CA ILE A 77 -18.25 -19.77 2.74
C ILE A 77 -19.30 -18.67 2.86
N ARG A 78 -19.38 -17.80 1.86
CA ARG A 78 -20.45 -16.81 1.72
C ARG A 78 -20.85 -16.66 0.26
N ARG A 79 -22.06 -16.13 0.04
CA ARG A 79 -22.51 -15.76 -1.31
C ARG A 79 -21.56 -14.72 -1.92
N CYS A 80 -21.28 -14.85 -3.22
CA CYS A 80 -20.43 -13.90 -3.93
C CYS A 80 -20.99 -12.48 -3.80
N PRO A 81 -20.19 -11.48 -3.40
CA PRO A 81 -20.63 -10.09 -3.30
C PRO A 81 -20.88 -9.50 -4.70
N THR A 82 -21.38 -8.26 -4.75
CA THR A 82 -21.46 -7.49 -6.00
C THR A 82 -20.10 -7.47 -6.70
N LEU A 83 -20.10 -7.78 -8.00
CA LEU A 83 -18.90 -7.80 -8.82
C LEU A 83 -18.80 -6.53 -9.66
N PHE A 84 -17.57 -6.09 -9.88
CA PHE A 84 -17.27 -4.99 -10.79
C PHE A 84 -16.21 -5.46 -11.79
N LEU A 85 -16.49 -5.25 -13.07
CA LEU A 85 -15.49 -5.31 -14.13
C LEU A 85 -14.71 -4.00 -14.10
N VAL A 86 -13.40 -4.08 -13.83
CA VAL A 86 -12.50 -2.92 -13.86
C VAL A 86 -11.91 -2.81 -15.26
N GLY A 87 -12.07 -1.65 -15.88
CA GLY A 87 -11.51 -1.34 -17.19
C GLY A 87 -10.03 -0.93 -17.13
N GLN A 88 -9.55 -0.32 -18.21
CA GLN A 88 -8.16 0.12 -18.30
C GLN A 88 -7.81 1.19 -17.25
N GLU A 89 -6.69 0.97 -16.55
CA GLU A 89 -6.15 1.93 -15.59
C GLU A 89 -5.58 3.18 -16.29
N CYS A 90 -5.90 4.34 -15.74
CA CYS A 90 -5.28 5.62 -16.00
C CYS A 90 -4.33 5.93 -14.82
N PRO A 91 -3.02 5.66 -14.94
CA PRO A 91 -2.08 5.79 -13.84
C PRO A 91 -1.96 7.25 -13.36
N LEU A 92 -1.95 7.43 -12.04
CA LEU A 92 -1.69 8.70 -11.37
C LEU A 92 -0.32 8.71 -10.69
N TYR A 93 0.26 7.54 -10.47
CA TYR A 93 1.57 7.38 -9.86
C TYR A 93 2.53 6.67 -10.82
N GLU A 94 3.63 7.35 -11.14
CA GLU A 94 4.67 6.82 -12.02
C GLU A 94 5.39 5.63 -11.36
N VAL A 95 5.46 4.52 -12.09
CA VAL A 95 6.25 3.35 -11.70
C VAL A 95 7.72 3.63 -11.99
N PRO A 96 8.62 3.57 -10.99
CA PRO A 96 10.02 3.87 -11.20
C PRO A 96 10.70 2.81 -12.07
N SER A 97 11.52 3.26 -13.03
CA SER A 97 12.33 2.35 -13.85
C SER A 97 13.35 1.58 -13.01
N PRO A 98 13.72 0.34 -13.41
CA PRO A 98 14.77 -0.44 -12.74
C PRO A 98 16.06 0.37 -12.58
N ASN A 99 16.71 0.26 -11.42
CA ASN A 99 17.96 0.95 -11.07
C ASN A 99 17.93 2.50 -11.15
N SER A 100 16.75 3.10 -11.36
CA SER A 100 16.62 4.56 -11.32
C SER A 100 17.00 5.13 -9.95
N LYS A 101 17.34 6.42 -9.92
CA LYS A 101 17.58 7.14 -8.66
C LYS A 101 16.37 7.03 -7.72
N ARG A 102 15.15 7.12 -8.25
CA ARG A 102 13.90 7.00 -7.49
C ARG A 102 13.74 5.61 -6.86
N ALA A 103 13.98 4.54 -7.61
CA ALA A 103 13.94 3.17 -7.08
C ALA A 103 15.01 2.95 -6.00
N THR A 104 16.23 3.46 -6.24
CA THR A 104 17.34 3.33 -5.28
C THR A 104 17.06 4.08 -3.97
N VAL A 105 16.46 5.27 -4.06
CA VAL A 105 16.02 6.05 -2.88
C VAL A 105 14.91 5.32 -2.13
N PHE A 106 13.89 4.80 -2.83
CA PHE A 106 12.82 4.02 -2.21
C PHE A 106 13.37 2.83 -1.42
N VAL A 107 14.25 2.04 -2.03
CA VAL A 107 14.90 0.89 -1.37
C VAL A 107 15.67 1.32 -0.13
N ARG A 108 16.44 2.41 -0.23
CA ARG A 108 17.18 2.96 0.91
C ARG A 108 16.25 3.32 2.06
N ASP A 109 15.18 4.06 1.76
CA ASP A 109 14.27 4.60 2.77
C ASP A 109 13.39 3.49 3.37
N PHE A 110 12.98 2.51 2.56
CA PHE A 110 12.26 1.33 3.03
C PHE A 110 13.10 0.48 3.98
N LEU A 111 14.38 0.24 3.66
CA LEU A 111 15.30 -0.48 4.54
C LEU A 111 15.48 0.26 5.87
N LEU A 112 15.61 1.59 5.82
CA LEU A 112 15.76 2.40 7.03
C LEU A 112 14.48 2.37 7.89
N ALA A 113 13.30 2.49 7.27
CA ALA A 113 12.02 2.37 7.96
C ALA A 113 11.82 0.98 8.59
N TYR A 114 12.28 -0.07 7.92
CA TYR A 114 12.26 -1.44 8.47
C TYR A 114 13.18 -1.57 9.70
N ILE A 115 14.41 -1.04 9.61
CA ILE A 115 15.35 -1.01 10.74
C ILE A 115 14.76 -0.30 11.96
N TYR A 116 14.13 0.87 11.75
CA TYR A 116 13.49 1.60 12.85
C TYR A 116 12.35 0.80 13.49
N ARG A 117 11.53 0.12 12.68
CA ARG A 117 10.47 -0.76 13.22
C ARG A 117 11.03 -1.95 14.01
N LEU A 118 12.19 -2.50 13.62
CA LEU A 118 12.85 -3.54 14.41
C LEU A 118 13.34 -3.01 15.76
N PHE A 119 13.89 -1.79 15.81
CA PHE A 119 14.26 -1.17 17.09
C PHE A 119 13.03 -0.93 17.97
N TRP A 120 11.94 -0.42 17.40
CA TRP A 120 10.69 -0.21 18.15
C TRP A 120 10.03 -1.51 18.64
N ALA A 121 10.20 -2.61 17.90
CA ALA A 121 9.73 -3.93 18.30
C ALA A 121 10.65 -4.63 19.33
N SER A 122 11.83 -4.09 19.62
CA SER A 122 12.76 -4.66 20.59
C SER A 122 12.34 -4.27 22.01
N ASP A 123 12.09 -5.26 22.87
CA ASP A 123 11.77 -5.10 24.30
C ASP A 123 12.99 -4.76 25.19
N GLN A 124 14.15 -4.51 24.60
CA GLN A 124 15.40 -4.28 25.31
C GLN A 124 15.62 -2.78 25.53
N THR A 125 16.22 -2.42 26.68
CA THR A 125 16.61 -1.05 26.99
C THR A 125 18.12 -1.01 27.28
N PRO A 126 18.95 -0.37 26.43
CA PRO A 126 18.60 0.33 25.18
C PRO A 126 18.15 -0.64 24.07
N ARG A 127 17.33 -0.14 23.13
CA ARG A 127 16.79 -0.92 22.01
C ARG A 127 17.91 -1.53 21.18
N ARG A 128 17.82 -2.82 20.85
CA ARG A 128 18.88 -3.53 20.11
C ARG A 128 18.34 -4.55 19.12
N LEU A 129 19.08 -4.79 18.04
CA LEU A 129 18.74 -5.79 17.01
C LEU A 129 19.98 -6.56 16.53
N LYS A 130 19.75 -7.71 15.90
CA LYS A 130 20.81 -8.49 15.24
C LYS A 130 20.82 -8.23 13.73
N MET A 131 22.00 -8.35 13.11
CA MET A 131 22.13 -8.25 11.65
C MET A 131 21.32 -9.34 10.93
N GLU A 132 21.22 -10.52 11.53
CA GLU A 132 20.50 -11.68 11.01
C GLU A 132 19.01 -11.38 10.78
N ASP A 133 18.36 -10.61 11.67
CA ASP A 133 16.95 -10.23 11.56
C ASP A 133 16.68 -9.40 10.29
N ILE A 134 17.65 -8.55 9.91
CA ILE A 134 17.57 -7.76 8.68
C ILE A 134 17.89 -8.64 7.48
N LYS A 135 18.89 -9.52 7.57
CA LYS A 135 19.29 -10.41 6.46
C LYS A 135 18.24 -11.47 6.15
N ALA A 136 17.45 -11.90 7.13
CA ALA A 136 16.31 -12.78 6.92
C ALA A 136 15.24 -12.12 6.03
N ALA A 137 14.96 -10.83 6.25
CA ALA A 137 14.00 -10.07 5.44
C ALA A 137 14.58 -9.55 4.11
N PHE A 138 15.89 -9.28 4.07
CA PHE A 138 16.59 -8.71 2.92
C PHE A 138 17.80 -9.58 2.50
N PRO A 139 17.58 -10.85 2.09
CA PRO A 139 18.66 -11.81 1.84
C PRO A 139 19.59 -11.37 0.71
N HIS A 140 19.04 -10.74 -0.33
CA HIS A 140 19.77 -10.30 -1.52
C HIS A 140 20.63 -9.05 -1.31
N TYR A 141 20.48 -8.34 -0.19
CA TYR A 141 21.26 -7.14 0.05
C TYR A 141 22.62 -7.48 0.65
N ALA A 142 23.67 -6.85 0.10
CA ALA A 142 25.00 -6.94 0.67
C ALA A 142 25.01 -6.39 2.10
N GLU A 143 25.67 -7.09 3.01
CA GLU A 143 25.75 -6.71 4.41
C GLU A 143 26.38 -5.32 4.59
N SER A 144 27.34 -4.96 3.74
CA SER A 144 27.95 -3.63 3.70
C SER A 144 26.92 -2.50 3.47
N SER A 145 25.92 -2.73 2.61
CA SER A 145 24.83 -1.77 2.38
C SER A 145 23.93 -1.61 3.59
N VAL A 146 23.64 -2.71 4.30
CA VAL A 146 22.85 -2.68 5.55
C VAL A 146 23.64 -1.95 6.65
N ARG A 147 24.92 -2.28 6.83
CA ARG A 147 25.81 -1.62 7.82
C ARG A 147 25.89 -0.12 7.59
N LYS A 148 25.89 0.35 6.33
CA LYS A 148 25.89 1.78 6.02
C LYS A 148 24.65 2.50 6.55
N ARG A 149 23.52 1.82 6.74
CA ARG A 149 22.26 2.38 7.25
C ARG A 149 22.19 2.30 8.77
N LEU A 150 22.60 1.16 9.33
CA LEU A 150 22.69 0.98 10.77
C LEU A 150 23.61 2.02 11.42
N LYS A 151 24.77 2.32 10.81
CA LYS A 151 25.68 3.37 11.29
C LYS A 151 25.07 4.77 11.38
N GLN A 152 23.92 5.03 10.75
CA GLN A 152 23.26 6.34 10.80
C GLN A 152 22.39 6.49 12.06
N CYS A 153 22.01 5.39 12.71
CA CYS A 153 21.02 5.38 13.79
C CYS A 153 21.36 4.44 14.96
N SER A 154 22.51 3.77 14.92
CA SER A 154 22.90 2.77 15.93
C SER A 154 24.41 2.57 16.01
N ASP A 155 24.85 2.09 17.16
CA ASP A 155 26.23 1.70 17.43
C ASP A 155 26.37 0.17 17.47
N PHE A 156 27.47 -0.32 16.91
CA PHE A 156 27.80 -1.74 16.99
C PHE A 156 28.45 -2.06 18.34
N LYS A 157 27.86 -2.97 19.11
CA LYS A 157 28.35 -3.40 20.43
C LYS A 157 28.56 -4.91 20.46
N ARG A 158 29.69 -5.33 21.06
CA ARG A 158 29.97 -6.73 21.38
C ARG A 158 29.74 -6.91 22.87
N LEU A 159 28.66 -7.58 23.24
CA LEU A 159 28.22 -7.72 24.64
C LEU A 159 28.73 -9.01 25.32
N GLY A 160 29.64 -9.74 24.68
CA GLY A 160 30.23 -10.98 25.21
C GLY A 160 31.25 -11.61 24.26
N GLN A 161 31.74 -12.81 24.60
CA GLN A 161 32.59 -13.62 23.71
C GLN A 161 31.73 -14.54 22.84
N GLY A 162 31.85 -14.41 21.53
CA GLY A 162 31.15 -15.24 20.54
C GLY A 162 30.37 -14.43 19.49
N PRO A 163 30.07 -15.03 18.31
CA PRO A 163 29.35 -14.35 17.23
C PRO A 163 27.91 -13.94 17.60
N ASP A 164 27.28 -14.68 18.52
CA ASP A 164 25.89 -14.46 18.97
C ASP A 164 25.70 -13.27 19.91
N GLN A 165 26.80 -12.64 20.35
CA GLN A 165 26.80 -11.51 21.27
C GLN A 165 27.03 -10.16 20.57
N ASN A 166 26.88 -10.13 19.25
CA ASN A 166 27.02 -8.93 18.42
C ASN A 166 25.65 -8.26 18.20
N TYR A 167 25.51 -7.03 18.68
CA TYR A 167 24.26 -6.27 18.57
C TYR A 167 24.49 -4.90 17.97
N TRP A 168 23.49 -4.41 17.24
CA TRP A 168 23.36 -3.00 16.95
C TRP A 168 22.43 -2.39 17.99
N VAL A 169 22.92 -1.40 18.72
CA VAL A 169 22.19 -0.72 19.80
C VAL A 169 21.75 0.64 19.27
N GLY A 170 20.44 0.91 19.33
CA GLY A 170 19.84 2.16 18.87
C GLY A 170 20.41 3.36 19.62
N GLY A 171 20.54 4.50 18.93
CA GLY A 171 20.93 5.75 19.55
C GLY A 171 19.81 6.34 20.42
N LEU A 172 20.18 7.24 21.34
CA LEU A 172 19.27 7.88 22.32
C LEU A 172 17.99 8.46 21.70
N LEU A 173 18.04 8.96 20.47
CA LEU A 173 16.86 9.49 19.77
C LEU A 173 15.73 8.47 19.56
N LEU A 174 16.03 7.16 19.59
CA LEU A 174 15.02 6.10 19.47
C LEU A 174 14.32 5.77 20.79
N ASP A 175 14.86 6.25 21.91
CA ASP A 175 14.30 6.04 23.25
C ASP A 175 13.44 7.23 23.73
N TYR A 176 13.43 8.36 23.00
CA TYR A 176 12.69 9.59 23.35
C TYR A 176 11.29 9.73 22.73
N PHE A 177 10.89 8.83 21.83
CA PHE A 177 9.59 8.91 21.13
C PHE A 177 8.48 8.06 21.78
N ASP A 178 8.68 7.61 23.02
CA ASP A 178 7.71 6.79 23.77
C ASP A 178 6.88 7.57 24.82
N ASP A 179 6.90 8.91 24.80
CA ASP A 179 5.99 9.77 25.59
C ASP A 179 4.84 10.36 24.75
#